data_AF-A0A6N8GKP9-F1
#
_entry.id   AF-A0A6N8GKP9-F1
#
_cell.length_a   1.000
_cell.length_b   1.000
_cell.length_c   1.000
_cell.angle_alpha   90.00
_cell.angle_beta   90.00
_cell.angle_gamma   90.00
#
_symmetry.space_group_name_H-M   'P 1'
#
loop_
_entity.id
_entity.type
_entity.pdbx_description
1 polymer ?
#
loop_
_entity_poly.entity_id
_entity_poly.type
_entity_poly.pdbx_seq_one_letter_code
_entity_poly.pdbx_strand_id
1 'polypeptide(L)'
;MCAGCPGGRAVSPATAHLNLHGGKRAVLAALRREVGPRATITLFGDRWLLRSRTGAQQVLPDLEHLVAELAERGLLDRSAVPEDAAGADLVAALVTAPGP
;
A
#
# COMPACT_ATOMS: atom_id res chain seq x y z
N MET A 1 -8.47 -24.63 6.50
CA MET A 1 -7.59 -24.09 7.56
C MET A 1 -6.15 -24.32 7.09
N CYS A 2 -5.54 -23.35 6.40
CA CYS A 2 -4.14 -23.50 5.98
C CYS A 2 -3.24 -23.12 7.15
N ALA A 3 -2.71 -24.15 7.80
CA ALA A 3 -1.68 -24.08 8.82
C ALA A 3 -0.37 -23.57 8.24
N GLY A 4 0.40 -22.88 9.09
CA GLY A 4 1.50 -22.01 8.70
C GLY A 4 2.60 -22.66 7.86
N CYS A 5 3.10 -21.87 6.91
CA CYS A 5 4.42 -22.09 6.33
C CYS A 5 5.47 -21.59 7.34
N PRO A 6 6.34 -22.46 7.89
CA PRO A 6 7.40 -22.03 8.80
C PRO A 6 8.51 -21.35 7.98
N GLY A 7 8.77 -20.07 8.28
CA GLY A 7 9.90 -19.31 7.72
C GLY A 7 9.53 -18.04 6.94
N GLY A 8 8.25 -17.87 6.56
CA GLY A 8 7.78 -16.64 5.94
C GLY A 8 7.36 -15.63 7.00
N ARG A 9 7.95 -14.44 7.02
CA ARG A 9 7.40 -13.29 7.76
C ARG A 9 5.90 -13.20 7.45
N ALA A 10 5.04 -13.16 8.48
CA ALA A 10 3.62 -12.93 8.28
C ALA A 10 3.45 -11.58 7.58
N VAL A 11 3.10 -11.62 6.30
CA VAL A 11 2.77 -10.46 5.49
C VAL A 11 1.26 -10.24 5.56
N SER A 12 0.85 -8.98 5.46
CA SER A 12 -0.56 -8.62 5.45
C SER A 12 -1.31 -9.30 4.29
N PRO A 13 -2.63 -9.49 4.38
CA PRO A 13 -3.42 -10.07 3.31
C PRO A 13 -3.23 -9.38 1.96
N ALA A 14 -3.16 -8.04 1.91
CA ALA A 14 -2.97 -7.33 0.64
C ALA A 14 -1.56 -7.51 0.09
N THR A 15 -0.55 -7.51 0.96
CA THR A 15 0.84 -7.76 0.53
C THR A 15 1.02 -9.21 0.05
N ALA A 16 0.39 -10.17 0.72
CA ALA A 16 0.34 -11.56 0.29
C ALA A 16 -0.32 -11.69 -1.09
N HIS A 17 -1.48 -11.06 -1.28
CA HIS A 17 -2.18 -11.05 -2.57
C HIS A 17 -1.30 -10.44 -3.68
N LEU A 18 -0.67 -9.29 -3.43
CA LEU A 18 0.22 -8.64 -4.40
C LEU A 18 1.46 -9.48 -4.74
N ASN A 19 1.99 -10.24 -3.78
CA ASN A 19 3.11 -11.15 -3.98
C ASN A 19 2.72 -12.37 -4.82
N LEU A 20 1.53 -12.92 -4.59
CA LEU A 20 1.03 -14.11 -5.29
C LEU A 20 0.58 -13.79 -6.73
N HIS A 21 -0.12 -12.67 -6.92
CA HIS A 21 -0.78 -12.36 -8.19
C HIS A 21 0.00 -11.37 -9.04
N GLY A 22 1.08 -10.78 -8.51
CA GLY A 22 1.85 -9.76 -9.22
C GLY A 22 1.04 -8.48 -9.43
N GLY A 23 1.07 -7.57 -8.46
CA GLY A 23 0.34 -6.29 -8.59
C GLY A 23 1.09 -5.07 -8.06
N LYS A 24 2.26 -5.28 -7.43
CA LYS A 24 2.98 -4.24 -6.69
C LYS A 24 3.26 -2.98 -7.54
N ARG A 25 3.61 -3.16 -8.82
CA ARG A 25 3.90 -2.04 -9.73
C ARG A 25 2.66 -1.24 -10.11
N ALA A 26 1.52 -1.89 -10.31
CA ALA A 26 0.25 -1.23 -10.63
C ALA A 26 -0.26 -0.43 -9.44
N VAL A 27 -0.27 -1.04 -8.25
CA VAL A 27 -0.59 -0.35 -6.98
C VAL A 27 0.37 0.81 -6.72
N LEU A 28 1.68 0.60 -6.91
CA LEU A 28 2.65 1.67 -6.76
C LEU A 28 2.38 2.84 -7.72
N ALA A 29 2.04 2.56 -8.98
CA ALA A 29 1.73 3.60 -9.96
C ALA A 29 0.46 4.37 -9.59
N ALA A 30 -0.59 3.67 -9.15
CA ALA A 30 -1.83 4.28 -8.70
C ALA A 30 -1.60 5.16 -7.47
N LEU A 31 -0.96 4.62 -6.43
CA LEU A 31 -0.61 5.40 -5.23
C LEU A 31 0.23 6.62 -5.57
N ARG A 32 1.26 6.49 -6.41
CA ARG A 32 2.10 7.63 -6.84
C ARG A 32 1.32 8.73 -7.56
N ARG A 33 0.27 8.37 -8.30
CA ARG A 33 -0.61 9.36 -8.93
C ARG A 33 -1.43 10.11 -7.88
N GLU A 34 -1.97 9.39 -6.89
CA GLU A 34 -2.76 9.99 -5.80
C GLU A 34 -1.94 10.94 -4.93
N VAL A 35 -0.76 10.52 -4.45
CA VAL A 35 0.10 11.41 -3.64
C VAL A 35 0.66 12.57 -4.43
N GLY A 36 0.82 12.40 -5.75
CA GLY A 36 1.44 13.37 -6.63
C GLY A 36 2.82 13.84 -6.12
N PRO A 37 3.13 15.15 -6.18
CA PRO A 37 4.42 15.69 -5.77
C PRO A 37 4.61 15.81 -4.25
N ARG A 38 3.60 15.48 -3.44
CA ARG A 38 3.63 15.68 -1.98
C ARG A 38 4.51 14.64 -1.27
N ALA A 39 4.61 13.45 -1.85
CA ALA A 39 5.45 12.37 -1.35
C ALA A 39 5.90 11.45 -2.49
N THR A 40 6.97 10.71 -2.26
CA THR A 40 7.44 9.65 -3.13
C THR A 40 7.28 8.32 -2.42
N ILE A 41 6.71 7.35 -3.13
CA ILE A 41 6.58 5.98 -2.66
C ILE A 41 7.54 5.12 -3.49
N THR A 42 8.29 4.25 -2.82
CA THR A 42 9.24 3.32 -3.46
C THR A 42 9.09 1.93 -2.84
N LEU A 43 9.27 0.88 -3.64
CA LEU A 43 9.33 -0.50 -3.14
C LEU A 43 10.72 -0.82 -2.59
N PHE A 44 10.77 -1.44 -1.41
CA PHE A 44 12.00 -1.91 -0.77
C PHE A 44 11.85 -3.39 -0.38
N GLY A 45 12.01 -4.27 -1.37
CA GLY A 45 11.71 -5.70 -1.24
C GLY A 45 10.20 -5.93 -1.08
N ASP A 46 9.80 -6.45 0.08
CA ASP A 46 8.39 -6.59 0.49
C ASP A 46 7.84 -5.40 1.26
N ARG A 47 8.69 -4.41 1.57
CA ARG A 47 8.33 -3.21 2.32
C ARG A 47 8.11 -2.02 1.39
N TRP A 48 7.48 -1.00 1.94
CA TRP A 48 7.20 0.25 1.24
C TRP A 48 7.97 1.38 1.92
N LEU A 49 8.69 2.16 1.12
CA LEU A 49 9.36 3.37 1.59
C LEU A 49 8.49 4.57 1.20
N LEU A 50 8.01 5.30 2.21
CA LEU A 50 7.35 6.58 2.04
C LEU A 50 8.36 7.69 2.35
N ARG A 51 8.60 8.57 1.37
CA ARG A 51 9.43 9.77 1.53
C ARG A 51 8.57 11.00 1.35
N SER A 52 8.53 11.87 2.36
CA SER A 52 7.84 13.16 2.26
C SER A 52 8.66 14.16 1.43
N ARG A 53 7.99 15.22 0.95
CA ARG A 53 8.66 16.38 0.33
C ARG A 53 9.68 17.06 1.26
N THR A 54 9.47 17.02 2.57
CA THR A 54 10.38 17.60 3.57
C THR A 54 11.63 16.75 3.83
N GLY A 55 11.75 15.60 3.17
CA GLY A 55 12.91 14.71 3.30
C GLY A 55 12.78 13.65 4.39
N ALA A 56 11.70 13.65 5.17
CA ALA A 56 11.41 12.58 6.12
C ALA A 56 11.14 11.26 5.37
N GLN A 57 11.66 10.16 5.89
CA GLN A 57 11.54 8.84 5.30
C GLN A 57 11.01 7.86 6.35
N GLN A 58 10.12 6.97 5.91
CA GLN A 58 9.54 5.95 6.76
C GLN A 58 9.42 4.65 5.98
N VAL A 59 9.87 3.56 6.58
CA VAL A 59 9.74 2.22 6.03
C VAL A 59 8.52 1.56 6.66
N LEU A 60 7.56 1.21 5.83
CA LEU A 60 6.28 0.62 6.22
C LEU A 60 6.30 -0.88 5.84
N PRO A 61 5.83 -1.76 6.74
CA PRO A 61 6.01 -3.20 6.60
C PRO A 61 5.18 -3.81 5.48
N ASP A 62 4.04 -3.20 5.14
CA ASP A 62 3.06 -3.73 4.20
C ASP A 62 2.18 -2.60 3.62
N LEU A 63 1.28 -2.96 2.71
CA LEU A 63 0.40 -2.03 2.00
C LEU A 63 -0.63 -1.36 2.92
N GLU A 64 -1.21 -2.10 3.85
CA GLU A 64 -2.22 -1.62 4.79
C GLU A 64 -1.65 -0.49 5.66
N HIS A 65 -0.44 -0.68 6.21
CA HIS A 65 0.24 0.37 6.97
C HIS A 65 0.61 1.58 6.08
N LEU A 66 0.95 1.35 4.80
CA LEU A 66 1.19 2.44 3.86
C LEU A 66 -0.06 3.28 3.62
N VAL A 67 -1.20 2.64 3.37
CA VAL A 67 -2.48 3.32 3.12
C VAL A 67 -2.92 4.10 4.35
N ALA A 68 -2.83 3.49 5.54
CA ALA A 68 -3.14 4.17 6.79
C ALA A 68 -2.27 5.43 6.97
N GLU A 69 -0.95 5.32 6.80
CA GLU A 69 -0.04 6.46 6.94
C GLU A 69 -0.33 7.57 5.90
N LEU A 70 -0.69 7.21 4.66
CA LEU A 70 -1.06 8.19 3.65
C LEU A 70 -2.37 8.90 4.00
N ALA A 71 -3.37 8.18 4.50
CA ALA A 71 -4.64 8.74 4.95
C ALA A 71 -4.46 9.69 6.14
N GLU A 72 -3.69 9.28 7.16
CA GLU A 72 -3.37 10.12 8.34
C GLU A 72 -2.66 11.42 7.94
N ARG A 73 -1.86 11.39 6.86
CA ARG A 73 -1.18 12.58 6.32
C ARG A 73 -2.03 13.42 5.37
N GLY A 74 -3.29 13.04 5.11
CA GLY A 74 -4.16 13.70 4.13
C GLY A 74 -3.62 13.61 2.69
N LEU A 75 -2.84 12.58 2.42
CA LEU A 75 -2.20 12.31 1.13
C LEU A 75 -2.99 11.32 0.27
N LEU A 76 -3.96 10.66 0.87
CA LEU A 76 -4.91 9.77 0.23
C LEU A 76 -6.28 10.06 0.83
N ASP A 77 -7.32 10.14 0.00
CA ASP A 77 -8.69 10.25 0.51
C ASP A 77 -9.12 8.92 1.11
N ARG A 78 -9.34 8.89 2.43
CA ARG A 78 -9.78 7.70 3.16
C ARG A 78 -11.18 7.27 2.75
N SER A 79 -12.01 8.16 2.20
CA SER A 79 -13.31 7.80 1.66
C SER A 79 -13.23 6.95 0.39
N ALA A 80 -12.07 6.94 -0.30
CA ALA A 80 -11.82 6.11 -1.47
C ALA A 80 -11.36 4.67 -1.12
N VAL A 81 -11.06 4.40 0.15
CA VAL A 81 -10.62 3.08 0.62
C VAL A 81 -11.56 2.59 1.73
N PRO A 82 -12.31 1.49 1.54
CA PRO A 82 -13.19 0.97 2.58
C PRO A 82 -12.38 0.62 3.84
N GLU A 83 -12.90 0.98 5.03
CA GLU A 83 -12.18 0.76 6.29
C GLU A 83 -11.94 -0.72 6.61
N ASP A 84 -12.79 -1.59 6.06
CA ASP A 84 -12.73 -3.04 6.13
C ASP A 84 -12.04 -3.70 4.92
N ALA A 85 -11.60 -2.92 3.92
CA ALA A 85 -10.92 -3.46 2.76
C ALA A 85 -9.55 -4.05 3.14
N ALA A 86 -9.40 -5.34 2.87
CA ALA A 86 -8.15 -6.07 3.04
C ALA A 86 -7.86 -6.90 1.79
N GLY A 87 -6.62 -7.38 1.64
CA GLY A 87 -6.34 -8.36 0.60
C GLY A 87 -6.56 -7.81 -0.81
N ALA A 88 -7.34 -8.56 -1.59
CA ALA A 88 -7.69 -8.22 -2.97
C ALA A 88 -8.60 -6.98 -3.06
N ASP A 89 -9.49 -6.77 -2.10
CA ASP A 89 -10.45 -5.65 -2.13
C ASP A 89 -9.74 -4.32 -1.94
N LEU A 90 -8.73 -4.28 -1.05
CA LEU A 90 -7.86 -3.11 -0.90
C LEU A 90 -7.08 -2.83 -2.18
N VAL A 91 -6.51 -3.87 -2.79
CA VAL A 91 -5.75 -3.73 -4.05
C VAL A 91 -6.66 -3.23 -5.17
N ALA A 92 -7.87 -3.76 -5.28
CA ALA A 92 -8.86 -3.32 -6.26
C ALA A 92 -9.19 -1.85 -6.05
N ALA A 93 -9.56 -1.45 -4.83
CA ALA A 93 -9.91 -0.07 -4.48
C ALA A 93 -8.81 0.92 -4.90
N LEU A 94 -7.54 0.62 -4.59
CA LEU A 94 -6.41 1.48 -4.95
C LEU A 94 -6.15 1.59 -6.45
N VAL A 95 -6.49 0.56 -7.24
CA VAL A 95 -6.28 0.55 -8.70
C VAL A 95 -7.47 1.17 -9.44
N THR A 96 -8.67 1.06 -8.89
CA THR A 96 -9.90 1.61 -9.48
C THR A 96 -10.26 3.01 -9.02
N ALA A 97 -9.66 3.51 -7.93
CA ALA A 97 -9.91 4.86 -7.45
C ALA A 97 -9.62 5.88 -8.57
N PRO A 98 -10.62 6.67 -9.00
CA PRO A 98 -10.35 7.78 -9.90
C PRO A 98 -9.52 8.80 -9.14
N GLY A 99 -8.37 9.18 -9.72
CA GLY A 99 -7.59 10.29 -9.18
C GLY A 99 -8.44 11.58 -9.12
N PRO A 100 -8.11 12.49 -8.20
CA PRO A 100 -8.92 13.67 -7.89
C PRO A 100 -9.24 14.55 -9.10
#